data_AF-A0A4Q7PDM7-F1
#
_entry.id   AF-A0A4Q7PDM7-F1
#
_cell.length_a   1.000
_cell.length_b   1.000
_cell.length_c   1.000
_cell.angle_alpha   90.00
_cell.angle_beta   90.00
_cell.angle_gamma   90.00
#
_symmetry.space_group_name_H-M   'P 1'
#
loop_
_entity.id
_entity.type
_entity.pdbx_description
1 polymer ?
#
loop_
_entity_poly.entity_id
_entity_poly.type
_entity_poly.pdbx_seq_one_letter_code
_entity_poly.pdbx_strand_id
1 'polypeptide(L)'
;MRTIKVNFWGVLLVFAMVFASCNPESDEVELEKVENAVKKAIFDSMKDWYFWTTELPANVDVSKFSSNQELLDALMFQPLDRWSYLTTRAQFNAAFTGQASGAHGFSFAFDENERLFVAFVFSQGPAGRDGWRRGWEFIEINGRPISSYRNSNGSYSFDLGPNNVGVTNTFKFRLPDGTETTRTIEKGAFQTNSVLHRDVYHVAGKKVGHWVYQSFRATAGLTPTRSQEVDDSFDYFQREGINELIIDLRYNGGGSVAVTEQILNYLVPAAASGRPMYTNSHNGNKTERNVTVNFTKRGNLALDRVIFITSRGSASASELVINCLTPYMNVFLIGDNTYGKPVGSFPLSSFNRTLSANDVEIVPITFAIANANGQANYFDGFPANMRVGDNPARDWGDPLERRLAAALDYIANGSVSSRLASTYYKPVWEMIDAFEGLEKEFPMY
;
A
#
# COMPACT_ATOMS: atom_id res chain seq x y z
N MET A 1 -8.54 21.43 -89.89
CA MET A 1 -7.12 21.81 -89.64
C MET A 1 -6.42 20.60 -89.03
N ARG A 2 -5.17 20.37 -89.41
CA ARG A 2 -4.39 19.11 -89.50
C ARG A 2 -4.41 18.13 -88.32
N THR A 3 -4.38 16.85 -88.71
CA THR A 3 -3.89 15.63 -88.03
C THR A 3 -2.38 15.65 -87.75
N ILE A 4 -1.92 14.78 -86.82
CA ILE A 4 -0.67 13.93 -86.77
C ILE A 4 -0.51 13.50 -85.28
N LYS A 5 -0.35 12.23 -84.88
CA LYS A 5 0.66 11.25 -85.31
C LYS A 5 1.84 11.16 -84.30
N VAL A 6 1.61 10.41 -83.21
CA VAL A 6 2.52 9.79 -82.20
C VAL A 6 4.02 9.70 -82.52
N ASN A 7 4.89 9.88 -81.51
CA ASN A 7 6.04 8.98 -81.36
C ASN A 7 6.49 8.76 -79.90
N PHE A 8 7.03 7.56 -79.69
CA PHE A 8 7.39 6.87 -78.44
C PHE A 8 8.88 7.07 -78.14
N TRP A 9 9.25 7.21 -76.85
CA TRP A 9 10.52 6.84 -76.17
C TRP A 9 10.97 7.88 -75.14
N GLY A 10 11.30 7.41 -73.94
CA GLY A 10 12.01 8.20 -72.92
C GLY A 10 11.60 7.89 -71.49
N VAL A 11 11.76 6.64 -71.06
CA VAL A 11 11.76 6.28 -69.63
C VAL A 11 13.02 6.88 -68.99
N LEU A 12 12.86 7.75 -68.00
CA LEU A 12 13.92 8.08 -67.05
C LEU A 12 13.31 8.18 -65.65
N LEU A 13 13.46 7.09 -64.92
CA LEU A 13 13.20 6.94 -63.50
C LEU A 13 14.08 7.93 -62.72
N VAL A 14 13.51 9.03 -62.26
CA VAL A 14 14.11 9.83 -61.19
C VAL A 14 13.76 9.15 -59.87
N PHE A 15 14.67 8.31 -59.40
CA PHE A 15 14.68 7.81 -58.04
C PHE A 15 15.02 8.99 -57.12
N ALA A 16 14.00 9.70 -56.63
CA ALA A 16 14.16 10.66 -55.56
C ALA A 16 14.48 9.87 -54.28
N MET A 17 15.77 9.66 -54.01
CA MET A 17 16.25 9.37 -52.67
C MET A 17 15.85 10.55 -51.78
N VAL A 18 14.73 10.41 -51.09
CA VAL A 18 14.45 11.20 -49.89
C VAL A 18 15.46 10.73 -48.86
N PHE A 19 16.61 11.40 -48.80
CA PHE A 19 17.46 11.35 -47.63
C PHE A 19 16.63 11.96 -46.49
N ALA A 20 16.01 11.10 -45.68
CA ALA A 20 15.61 11.46 -44.34
C ALA A 20 16.91 11.75 -43.56
N SER A 21 17.31 13.02 -43.58
CA SER A 21 18.35 13.54 -42.70
C SER A 21 17.76 13.57 -41.29
N CYS A 22 17.78 12.42 -40.59
CA CYS A 22 17.69 12.42 -39.14
C CYS A 22 18.94 13.15 -38.63
N ASN A 23 18.77 14.35 -38.09
CA ASN A 23 19.86 15.08 -37.46
C ASN A 23 19.81 14.76 -35.96
N PRO A 24 20.61 13.80 -35.47
CA PRO A 24 20.52 13.35 -34.08
C PRO A 24 20.75 14.48 -33.07
N GLU A 25 21.57 15.48 -33.43
CA GLU A 25 21.83 16.63 -32.55
C GLU A 25 20.60 17.51 -32.30
N SER A 26 19.69 17.67 -33.27
CA SER A 26 18.45 18.46 -33.04
C SER A 26 17.45 17.71 -32.17
N ASP A 27 17.39 16.38 -32.34
CA ASP A 27 16.48 15.52 -31.61
C ASP A 27 16.93 15.39 -30.14
N GLU A 28 18.24 15.26 -29.89
CA GLU A 28 18.83 15.24 -28.55
C GLU A 28 18.57 16.56 -27.78
N VAL A 29 18.73 17.72 -28.44
CA VAL A 29 18.46 19.03 -27.83
C VAL A 29 16.97 19.22 -27.52
N GLU A 30 16.06 18.65 -28.32
CA GLU A 30 14.62 18.73 -28.07
C GLU A 30 14.20 17.82 -26.89
N LEU A 31 14.76 16.61 -26.81
CA LEU A 31 14.56 15.70 -25.68
C LEU A 31 15.04 16.31 -24.35
N GLU A 32 16.24 16.88 -24.33
CA GLU A 32 16.79 17.52 -23.12
C GLU A 32 15.92 18.70 -22.64
N LYS A 33 15.37 19.49 -23.57
CA LYS A 33 14.45 20.58 -23.23
C LYS A 33 13.15 20.07 -22.62
N VAL A 34 12.59 18.97 -23.14
CA VAL A 34 11.38 18.34 -22.58
C VAL A 34 11.67 17.79 -21.18
N GLU A 35 12.78 17.07 -20.98
CA GLU A 35 13.18 16.55 -19.67
C GLU A 35 13.38 17.67 -18.64
N ASN A 36 14.07 18.75 -19.01
CA ASN A 36 14.25 19.91 -18.14
C ASN A 36 12.92 20.61 -17.83
N ALA A 37 11.97 20.65 -18.77
CA ALA A 37 10.64 21.19 -18.52
C ALA A 37 9.84 20.33 -17.52
N VAL A 38 9.94 19.00 -17.60
CA VAL A 38 9.32 18.08 -16.64
C VAL A 38 9.95 18.21 -15.26
N LYS A 39 11.29 18.23 -15.17
CA LYS A 39 12.02 18.47 -13.92
C LYS A 39 11.63 19.80 -13.28
N LYS A 40 11.52 20.87 -14.07
CA LYS A 40 11.02 22.17 -13.59
C LYS A 40 9.59 22.06 -13.05
N ALA A 41 8.72 21.34 -13.75
CA ALA A 41 7.34 21.13 -13.33
C ALA A 41 7.22 20.33 -12.02
N ILE A 42 8.12 19.37 -11.77
CA ILE A 42 8.25 18.68 -10.48
C ILE A 42 8.60 19.68 -9.37
N PHE A 43 9.63 20.50 -9.57
CA PHE A 43 10.04 21.52 -8.59
C PHE A 43 8.94 22.54 -8.30
N ASP A 44 8.28 23.06 -9.35
CA ASP A 44 7.18 24.01 -9.20
C ASP A 44 6.00 23.39 -8.41
N SER A 45 5.70 22.10 -8.64
CA SER A 45 4.63 21.39 -7.93
C SER A 45 5.00 21.14 -6.46
N MET A 46 6.26 20.79 -6.18
CA MET A 46 6.78 20.68 -4.80
C MET A 46 6.70 22.02 -4.08
N LYS A 47 7.11 23.12 -4.73
CA LYS A 47 7.06 24.47 -4.15
C LYS A 47 5.64 24.93 -3.80
N ASP A 48 4.64 24.46 -4.53
CA ASP A 48 3.24 24.81 -4.30
C ASP A 48 2.57 23.90 -3.26
N TRP A 49 2.80 22.58 -3.32
CA TRP A 49 2.00 21.58 -2.59
C TRP A 49 2.73 20.80 -1.51
N TYR A 50 4.07 20.72 -1.54
CA TYR A 50 4.82 19.93 -0.57
C TYR A 50 4.57 20.43 0.85
N PHE A 51 4.47 19.54 1.84
CA PHE A 51 4.15 19.95 3.20
C PHE A 51 5.27 20.79 3.83
N TRP A 52 6.52 20.40 3.60
CA TRP A 52 7.72 21.07 4.14
C TRP A 52 8.33 22.07 3.13
N THR A 53 7.52 22.98 2.59
CA THR A 53 8.01 23.97 1.60
C THR A 53 9.12 24.89 2.11
N THR A 54 9.23 25.09 3.43
CA THR A 54 10.30 25.88 4.04
C THR A 54 11.67 25.22 3.95
N GLU A 55 11.71 23.90 3.79
CA GLU A 55 12.94 23.12 3.69
C GLU A 55 13.41 22.95 2.24
N LEU A 56 12.61 23.41 1.26
CA LEU A 56 12.98 23.36 -0.15
C LEU A 56 14.12 24.35 -0.47
N PRO A 57 15.05 24.00 -1.36
CA PRO A 57 16.02 24.94 -1.88
C PRO A 57 15.32 26.12 -2.57
N ALA A 58 15.78 27.35 -2.27
CA ALA A 58 15.18 28.58 -2.82
C ALA A 58 15.24 28.65 -4.35
N ASN A 59 16.32 28.13 -4.93
CA ASN A 59 16.54 28.01 -6.37
C ASN A 59 17.16 26.65 -6.69
N VAL A 60 16.73 26.05 -7.80
CA VAL A 60 17.25 24.76 -8.29
C VAL A 60 17.55 24.89 -9.78
N ASP A 61 18.77 24.52 -10.16
CA ASP A 61 19.14 24.37 -11.57
C ASP A 61 18.85 22.92 -12.00
N VAL A 62 17.71 22.73 -12.65
CA VAL A 62 17.19 21.40 -12.99
C VAL A 62 18.03 20.65 -14.03
N SER A 63 18.88 21.37 -14.78
CA SER A 63 19.78 20.79 -15.78
C SER A 63 20.89 19.94 -15.15
N LYS A 64 21.19 20.15 -13.86
CA LYS A 64 22.23 19.42 -13.12
C LYS A 64 21.82 18.01 -12.68
N PHE A 65 20.54 17.67 -12.78
CA PHE A 65 20.03 16.36 -12.37
C PHE A 65 19.88 15.46 -13.59
N SER A 66 20.41 14.24 -13.49
CA SER A 66 20.38 13.23 -14.55
C SER A 66 19.00 12.61 -14.73
N SER A 67 18.10 12.74 -13.74
CA SER A 67 16.75 12.19 -13.81
C SER A 67 15.73 12.96 -12.96
N ASN A 68 14.45 12.70 -13.21
CA ASN A 68 13.35 13.20 -12.38
C ASN A 68 13.44 12.67 -10.92
N GLN A 69 13.87 11.42 -10.74
CA GLN A 69 14.00 10.80 -9.43
C GLN A 69 15.13 11.47 -8.62
N GLU A 70 16.29 11.68 -9.24
CA GLU A 70 17.41 12.38 -8.58
C GLU A 70 17.02 13.79 -8.14
N LEU A 71 16.25 14.51 -8.96
CA LEU A 71 15.70 15.79 -8.56
C LEU A 71 14.75 15.65 -7.36
N LEU A 72 13.79 14.73 -7.39
CA LEU A 72 12.86 14.56 -6.28
C LEU A 72 13.60 14.24 -4.97
N ASP A 73 14.58 13.34 -5.02
CA ASP A 73 15.39 12.96 -3.86
C ASP A 73 16.14 14.15 -3.25
N ALA A 74 16.63 15.06 -4.09
CA ALA A 74 17.29 16.29 -3.66
C ALA A 74 16.32 17.36 -3.13
N LEU A 75 15.03 17.28 -3.45
CA LEU A 75 14.00 18.19 -2.94
C LEU A 75 13.36 17.71 -1.63
N MET A 76 13.33 16.41 -1.37
CA MET A 76 12.69 15.86 -0.17
C MET A 76 13.40 16.30 1.11
N PHE A 77 12.62 16.64 2.14
CA PHE A 77 13.13 16.87 3.49
C PHE A 77 13.46 15.53 4.17
N GLN A 78 14.61 14.97 3.79
CA GLN A 78 15.10 13.64 4.19
C GLN A 78 15.01 13.29 5.68
N PRO A 79 15.14 14.23 6.65
CA PRO A 79 14.94 13.89 8.06
C PRO A 79 13.57 13.32 8.40
N LEU A 80 12.52 13.68 7.66
CA LEU A 80 11.15 13.20 7.91
C LEU A 80 10.48 12.57 6.69
N ASP A 81 10.79 13.01 5.47
CA ASP A 81 10.19 12.47 4.26
C ASP A 81 10.97 11.27 3.72
N ARG A 82 10.27 10.14 3.66
CA ARG A 82 10.72 8.88 3.07
C ARG A 82 9.59 8.21 2.26
N TRP A 83 8.65 9.02 1.79
CA TRP A 83 7.38 8.58 1.22
C TRP A 83 6.94 9.33 -0.03
N SER A 84 7.53 10.48 -0.35
CA SER A 84 7.26 11.13 -1.64
C SER A 84 7.87 10.30 -2.79
N TYR A 85 7.15 10.15 -3.89
CA TYR A 85 7.64 9.36 -5.04
C TYR A 85 7.08 9.83 -6.39
N LEU A 86 7.67 9.28 -7.46
CA LEU A 86 7.22 9.41 -8.84
C LEU A 86 6.61 8.09 -9.33
N THR A 87 5.59 8.19 -10.17
CA THR A 87 4.95 7.07 -10.89
C THR A 87 4.25 7.61 -12.14
N THR A 88 3.35 6.83 -12.73
CA THR A 88 2.41 7.29 -13.76
C THR A 88 0.99 7.36 -13.22
N ARG A 89 0.14 8.17 -13.85
CA ARG A 89 -1.27 8.28 -13.41
C ARG A 89 -2.01 6.95 -13.54
N ALA A 90 -1.67 6.17 -14.55
CA ALA A 90 -2.26 4.84 -14.75
C ALA A 90 -1.85 3.87 -13.64
N GLN A 91 -0.56 3.83 -13.29
CA GLN A 91 -0.05 2.98 -12.20
C GLN A 91 -0.64 3.36 -10.85
N PHE A 92 -0.69 4.66 -10.51
CA PHE A 92 -1.32 5.13 -9.28
C PHE A 92 -2.80 4.70 -9.19
N ASN A 93 -3.59 4.94 -10.24
CA ASN A 93 -5.01 4.60 -10.25
C ASN A 93 -5.24 3.08 -10.15
N ALA A 94 -4.43 2.29 -10.85
CA ALA A 94 -4.49 0.83 -10.77
C ALA A 94 -4.23 0.36 -9.33
N ALA A 95 -3.14 0.83 -8.70
CA ALA A 95 -2.79 0.49 -7.34
C ALA A 95 -3.84 0.94 -6.30
N PHE A 96 -4.33 2.18 -6.42
CA PHE A 96 -5.34 2.78 -5.54
C PHE A 96 -6.69 2.04 -5.58
N THR A 97 -7.02 1.45 -6.73
CA THR A 97 -8.26 0.66 -6.93
C THR A 97 -8.03 -0.85 -6.92
N GLY A 98 -6.82 -1.30 -6.64
CA GLY A 98 -6.49 -2.71 -6.44
C GLY A 98 -6.33 -3.54 -7.72
N GLN A 99 -6.10 -2.91 -8.87
CA GLN A 99 -5.77 -3.60 -10.12
C GLN A 99 -4.29 -3.99 -10.12
N ALA A 100 -4.01 -5.28 -9.94
CA ALA A 100 -2.67 -5.83 -10.02
C ALA A 100 -2.41 -6.44 -11.40
N SER A 101 -1.18 -6.35 -11.89
CA SER A 101 -0.73 -6.97 -13.14
C SER A 101 0.71 -7.46 -12.99
N GLY A 102 1.02 -8.56 -13.67
CA GLY A 102 2.35 -9.16 -13.66
C GLY A 102 2.77 -9.60 -12.26
N ALA A 103 1.86 -10.18 -11.47
CA ALA A 103 2.12 -10.64 -10.10
C ALA A 103 1.49 -12.03 -9.83
N HIS A 104 1.96 -12.73 -8.79
CA HIS A 104 1.48 -14.06 -8.43
C HIS A 104 0.26 -14.04 -7.49
N GLY A 105 0.03 -12.94 -6.79
CA GLY A 105 -1.10 -12.78 -5.87
C GLY A 105 -0.88 -13.35 -4.48
N PHE A 106 0.36 -13.36 -3.96
CA PHE A 106 0.65 -13.81 -2.60
C PHE A 106 1.77 -13.01 -1.94
N SER A 107 1.67 -12.79 -0.63
CA SER A 107 2.76 -12.25 0.17
C SER A 107 3.40 -13.35 1.02
N PHE A 108 4.57 -13.07 1.60
CA PHE A 108 5.28 -13.97 2.49
C PHE A 108 5.73 -13.29 3.79
N ALA A 109 5.98 -14.09 4.82
CA ALA A 109 6.50 -13.64 6.10
C ALA A 109 7.44 -14.69 6.71
N PHE A 110 8.44 -14.22 7.44
CA PHE A 110 9.35 -15.07 8.19
C PHE A 110 8.85 -15.31 9.62
N ASP A 111 9.00 -16.54 10.11
CA ASP A 111 8.84 -16.85 11.53
C ASP A 111 10.09 -16.48 12.35
N GLU A 112 10.06 -16.77 13.66
CA GLU A 112 11.19 -16.50 14.56
C GLU A 112 12.47 -17.30 14.23
N ASN A 113 12.37 -18.35 13.42
CA ASN A 113 13.48 -19.22 13.02
C ASN A 113 13.94 -18.94 11.58
N GLU A 114 13.55 -17.79 11.00
CA GLU A 114 13.80 -17.43 9.60
C GLU A 114 13.26 -18.46 8.58
N ARG A 115 12.18 -19.19 8.92
CA ARG A 115 11.44 -20.01 7.94
C ARG A 115 10.42 -19.14 7.21
N LEU A 116 10.34 -19.29 5.89
CA LEU A 116 9.49 -18.47 5.03
C LEU A 116 8.12 -19.13 4.84
N PHE A 117 7.04 -18.37 5.04
CA PHE A 117 5.67 -18.86 4.89
C PHE A 117 4.87 -17.94 3.99
N VAL A 118 3.82 -18.47 3.34
CA VAL A 118 2.77 -17.65 2.73
C VAL A 118 2.13 -16.83 3.85
N ALA A 119 2.19 -15.50 3.74
CA ALA A 119 1.59 -14.58 4.71
C ALA A 119 0.11 -14.36 4.43
N PHE A 120 -0.24 -14.20 3.15
CA PHE A 120 -1.61 -14.15 2.65
C PHE A 120 -1.63 -14.32 1.14
N VAL A 121 -2.83 -14.52 0.59
CA VAL A 121 -3.10 -14.61 -0.84
C VAL A 121 -4.25 -13.69 -1.22
N PHE A 122 -4.22 -13.13 -2.42
CA PHE A 122 -5.40 -12.49 -3.02
C PHE A 122 -6.25 -13.55 -3.71
N SER A 123 -7.54 -13.58 -3.39
CA SER A 123 -8.45 -14.65 -3.82
C SER A 123 -8.57 -14.78 -5.34
N GLN A 124 -8.50 -13.67 -6.07
CA GLN A 124 -8.55 -13.67 -7.53
C GLN A 124 -7.18 -13.75 -8.21
N GLY A 125 -6.08 -13.68 -7.45
CA GLY A 125 -4.72 -13.81 -7.98
C GLY A 125 -4.38 -15.26 -8.34
N PRO A 126 -3.34 -15.49 -9.17
CA PRO A 126 -2.91 -16.84 -9.56
C PRO A 126 -2.75 -17.82 -8.39
N ALA A 127 -2.04 -17.44 -7.33
CA ALA A 127 -1.85 -18.26 -6.13
C ALA A 127 -3.16 -18.53 -5.38
N GLY A 128 -4.04 -17.54 -5.26
CA GLY A 128 -5.36 -17.71 -4.63
C GLY A 128 -6.27 -18.66 -5.42
N ARG A 129 -6.27 -18.57 -6.76
CA ARG A 129 -7.02 -19.48 -7.64
C ARG A 129 -6.47 -20.90 -7.64
N ASP A 130 -5.15 -21.06 -7.46
CA ASP A 130 -4.50 -22.36 -7.28
C ASP A 130 -4.76 -22.96 -5.88
N GLY A 131 -5.32 -22.17 -4.94
CA GLY A 131 -5.75 -22.61 -3.63
C GLY A 131 -4.68 -22.53 -2.54
N TRP A 132 -3.65 -21.70 -2.74
CA TRP A 132 -2.63 -21.45 -1.72
C TRP A 132 -3.25 -20.81 -0.49
N ARG A 133 -2.65 -21.04 0.67
CA ARG A 133 -3.13 -20.50 1.95
C ARG A 133 -1.99 -20.01 2.81
N ARG A 134 -2.30 -19.07 3.71
CA ARG A 134 -1.40 -18.72 4.81
C ARG A 134 -1.07 -19.99 5.61
N GLY A 135 0.17 -20.11 6.09
CA GLY A 135 0.64 -21.30 6.79
C GLY A 135 1.42 -22.29 5.94
N TRP A 136 1.45 -22.13 4.62
CA TRP A 136 2.29 -22.97 3.75
C TRP A 136 3.75 -22.48 3.84
N GLU A 137 4.66 -23.37 4.24
CA GLU A 137 6.10 -23.10 4.36
C GLU A 137 6.74 -23.23 2.98
N PHE A 138 7.45 -22.19 2.51
CA PHE A 138 8.28 -22.29 1.31
C PHE A 138 9.56 -23.08 1.61
N ILE A 139 9.84 -24.10 0.79
CA ILE A 139 11.04 -24.93 0.87
C ILE A 139 12.01 -24.56 -0.25
N GLU A 140 11.50 -24.44 -1.48
CA GLU A 140 12.26 -24.05 -2.66
C GLU A 140 11.48 -23.08 -3.54
N ILE A 141 12.21 -22.19 -4.21
CA ILE A 141 11.72 -21.36 -5.31
C ILE A 141 12.61 -21.65 -6.51
N ASN A 142 12.03 -21.92 -7.67
CA ASN A 142 12.73 -22.24 -8.92
C ASN A 142 13.84 -23.31 -8.74
N GLY A 143 13.55 -24.34 -7.91
CA GLY A 143 14.48 -25.44 -7.61
C GLY A 143 15.67 -25.08 -6.71
N ARG A 144 15.66 -23.90 -6.08
CA ARG A 144 16.69 -23.46 -5.13
C ARG A 144 16.11 -23.33 -3.73
N PRO A 145 16.82 -23.79 -2.68
CA PRO A 145 16.36 -23.67 -1.29
C PRO A 145 16.29 -22.20 -0.87
N ILE A 146 15.35 -21.86 0.03
CA ILE A 146 15.14 -20.47 0.49
C ILE A 146 16.42 -19.82 1.04
N SER A 147 17.25 -20.59 1.74
CA SER A 147 18.53 -20.11 2.30
C SER A 147 19.51 -19.60 1.24
N SER A 148 19.41 -20.06 -0.01
CA SER A 148 20.28 -19.58 -1.10
C SER A 148 19.98 -18.16 -1.57
N TYR A 149 18.83 -17.60 -1.19
CA TYR A 149 18.42 -16.23 -1.54
C TYR A 149 18.81 -15.19 -0.49
N ARG A 150 19.41 -15.63 0.64
CA ARG A 150 19.81 -14.75 1.74
C ARG A 150 21.12 -14.03 1.39
N ASN A 151 21.07 -12.70 1.43
CA ASN A 151 22.22 -11.84 1.24
C ASN A 151 23.08 -11.75 2.50
N SER A 152 24.32 -11.25 2.35
CA SER A 152 25.27 -11.10 3.46
C SER A 152 24.81 -10.12 4.55
N ASN A 153 23.98 -9.13 4.19
CA ASN A 153 23.37 -8.18 5.11
C ASN A 153 22.09 -8.71 5.79
N GLY A 154 21.68 -9.94 5.50
CA GLY A 154 20.47 -10.56 6.05
C GLY A 154 19.17 -10.31 5.28
N SER A 155 19.19 -9.53 4.20
CA SER A 155 18.01 -9.39 3.32
C SER A 155 17.85 -10.61 2.40
N TYR A 156 16.71 -10.71 1.73
CA TYR A 156 16.44 -11.76 0.74
C TYR A 156 16.17 -11.15 -0.63
N SER A 157 16.65 -11.82 -1.69
CA SER A 157 16.40 -11.43 -3.08
C SER A 157 15.90 -12.63 -3.87
N PHE A 158 14.59 -12.76 -4.01
CA PHE A 158 13.98 -13.87 -4.75
C PHE A 158 13.99 -13.60 -6.25
N ASP A 159 14.59 -14.51 -7.02
CA ASP A 159 14.64 -14.44 -8.48
C ASP A 159 13.32 -14.89 -9.10
N LEU A 160 12.32 -14.01 -9.06
CA LEU A 160 10.97 -14.25 -9.61
C LEU A 160 10.79 -13.69 -11.03
N GLY A 161 11.87 -13.22 -11.67
CA GLY A 161 11.80 -12.55 -12.96
C GLY A 161 11.01 -11.23 -12.96
N PRO A 162 10.85 -10.58 -14.13
CA PRO A 162 10.18 -9.29 -14.23
C PRO A 162 8.68 -9.37 -13.88
N ASN A 163 8.07 -8.25 -13.48
CA ASN A 163 6.64 -8.15 -13.18
C ASN A 163 5.80 -8.03 -14.45
N ASN A 164 5.88 -9.06 -15.30
CA ASN A 164 5.15 -9.18 -16.55
C ASN A 164 4.20 -10.38 -16.49
N VAL A 165 3.02 -10.24 -17.08
CA VAL A 165 2.11 -11.38 -17.31
C VAL A 165 2.84 -12.42 -18.19
N GLY A 166 2.69 -13.71 -17.91
CA GLY A 166 3.42 -14.76 -18.63
C GLY A 166 4.63 -15.33 -17.87
N VAL A 167 5.22 -14.56 -16.95
CA VAL A 167 6.39 -15.03 -16.19
C VAL A 167 5.97 -16.14 -15.26
N THR A 168 6.65 -17.28 -15.31
CA THR A 168 6.30 -18.48 -14.56
C THR A 168 7.36 -18.78 -13.50
N ASN A 169 6.92 -19.17 -12.30
CA ASN A 169 7.79 -19.63 -11.24
C ASN A 169 7.26 -20.91 -10.60
N THR A 170 8.18 -21.72 -10.09
CA THR A 170 7.88 -22.97 -9.39
C THR A 170 8.21 -22.84 -7.92
N PHE A 171 7.30 -23.29 -7.07
CA PHE A 171 7.36 -23.16 -5.63
C PHE A 171 7.13 -24.52 -4.99
N LYS A 172 8.04 -24.94 -4.13
CA LYS A 172 7.90 -26.15 -3.32
C LYS A 172 7.50 -25.74 -1.91
N PHE A 173 6.45 -26.35 -1.39
CA PHE A 173 5.91 -26.08 -0.07
C PHE A 173 5.94 -27.30 0.84
N ARG A 174 6.03 -27.04 2.14
CA ARG A 174 5.51 -27.93 3.18
C ARG A 174 4.21 -27.37 3.73
N LEU A 175 3.18 -28.20 3.77
CA LEU A 175 1.84 -27.85 4.22
C LEU A 175 1.69 -28.03 5.74
N PRO A 176 0.66 -27.44 6.38
CA PRO A 176 0.44 -27.57 7.82
C PRO A 176 0.29 -29.01 8.34
N ASP A 177 -0.11 -29.96 7.49
CA ASP A 177 -0.22 -31.39 7.82
C ASP A 177 1.12 -32.15 7.67
N GLY A 178 2.20 -31.46 7.28
CA GLY A 178 3.53 -32.01 7.08
C GLY A 178 3.80 -32.56 5.68
N THR A 179 2.79 -32.63 4.81
CA THR A 179 2.99 -33.07 3.41
C THR A 179 3.70 -32.00 2.59
N GLU A 180 4.36 -32.40 1.50
CA GLU A 180 4.99 -31.47 0.56
C GLU A 180 4.24 -31.42 -0.77
N THR A 181 4.22 -30.24 -1.39
CA THR A 181 3.63 -30.05 -2.73
C THR A 181 4.47 -29.09 -3.55
N THR A 182 4.46 -29.25 -4.86
CA THR A 182 5.11 -28.32 -5.80
C THR A 182 4.04 -27.70 -6.69
N ARG A 183 4.03 -26.37 -6.78
CA ARG A 183 3.12 -25.59 -7.59
C ARG A 183 3.91 -24.76 -8.59
N THR A 184 3.45 -24.73 -9.83
CA THR A 184 3.98 -23.85 -10.86
C THR A 184 2.85 -22.94 -11.27
N ILE A 185 3.04 -21.64 -11.06
CA ILE A 185 2.04 -20.62 -11.37
C ILE A 185 2.65 -19.53 -12.24
N GLU A 186 1.80 -18.93 -13.07
CA GLU A 186 2.14 -17.80 -13.93
C GLU A 186 1.72 -16.49 -13.27
N LYS A 187 2.52 -15.44 -13.41
CA LYS A 187 2.14 -14.07 -13.07
C LYS A 187 0.99 -13.63 -13.95
N GLY A 188 -0.05 -13.07 -13.33
CA GLY A 188 -1.29 -12.66 -14.01
C GLY A 188 -1.71 -11.24 -13.67
N ALA A 189 -2.81 -10.82 -14.31
CA ALA A 189 -3.54 -9.61 -13.94
C ALA A 189 -4.84 -9.97 -13.22
N PHE A 190 -5.12 -9.29 -12.10
CA PHE A 190 -6.25 -9.62 -11.24
C PHE A 190 -6.66 -8.43 -10.37
N GLN A 191 -7.91 -8.48 -9.89
CA GLN A 191 -8.38 -7.56 -8.87
C GLN A 191 -7.98 -8.10 -7.50
N THR A 192 -7.25 -7.31 -6.74
CA THR A 192 -6.92 -7.58 -5.34
C THR A 192 -8.14 -7.34 -4.46
N ASN A 193 -8.31 -8.16 -3.42
CA ASN A 193 -9.25 -7.94 -2.32
C ASN A 193 -8.54 -7.28 -1.13
N SER A 194 -9.28 -6.50 -0.36
CA SER A 194 -8.81 -5.81 0.85
C SER A 194 -9.09 -6.64 2.10
N VAL A 195 -10.17 -7.42 2.10
CA VAL A 195 -10.55 -8.29 3.23
C VAL A 195 -9.97 -9.68 3.00
N LEU A 196 -8.98 -10.08 3.79
CA LEU A 196 -8.35 -11.40 3.69
C LEU A 196 -9.11 -12.47 4.48
N HIS A 197 -9.74 -12.07 5.58
CA HIS A 197 -10.51 -12.95 6.44
C HIS A 197 -11.51 -12.15 7.28
N ARG A 198 -12.66 -12.76 7.54
CA ARG A 198 -13.71 -12.21 8.40
C ARG A 198 -14.48 -13.33 9.07
N ASP A 199 -14.56 -13.33 10.40
CA ASP A 199 -15.29 -14.35 11.17
C ASP A 199 -15.77 -13.82 12.54
N VAL A 200 -16.60 -14.59 13.25
CA VAL A 200 -17.10 -14.28 14.59
C VAL A 200 -16.82 -15.41 15.57
N TYR A 201 -16.08 -15.08 16.64
CA TYR A 201 -15.76 -16.00 17.73
C TYR A 201 -16.68 -15.78 18.93
N HIS A 202 -16.86 -16.83 19.73
CA HIS A 202 -17.55 -16.77 21.00
C HIS A 202 -16.55 -16.94 22.13
N VAL A 203 -16.32 -15.88 22.91
CA VAL A 203 -15.30 -15.87 23.97
C VAL A 203 -15.89 -15.25 25.24
N ALA A 204 -15.91 -15.99 26.35
CA ALA A 204 -16.40 -15.51 27.64
C ALA A 204 -17.79 -14.83 27.57
N GLY A 205 -18.72 -15.39 26.79
CA GLY A 205 -20.06 -14.85 26.59
C GLY A 205 -20.16 -13.65 25.63
N LYS A 206 -19.05 -13.25 25.00
CA LYS A 206 -18.98 -12.16 24.01
C LYS A 206 -18.92 -12.70 22.59
N LYS A 207 -19.42 -11.92 21.63
CA LYS A 207 -19.30 -12.18 20.19
C LYS A 207 -18.23 -11.26 19.63
N VAL A 208 -17.11 -11.86 19.24
CA VAL A 208 -15.89 -11.16 18.81
C VAL A 208 -15.80 -11.22 17.30
N GLY A 209 -15.97 -10.09 16.62
CA GLY A 209 -15.62 -9.98 15.21
C GLY A 209 -14.10 -9.99 15.03
N HIS A 210 -13.60 -10.75 14.07
CA HIS A 210 -12.20 -10.70 13.63
C HIS A 210 -12.16 -10.29 12.16
N TRP A 211 -11.45 -9.21 11.87
CA TRP A 211 -11.38 -8.63 10.54
C TRP A 211 -9.94 -8.44 10.11
N VAL A 212 -9.46 -9.28 9.19
CA VAL A 212 -8.12 -9.14 8.61
C VAL A 212 -8.21 -8.28 7.36
N TYR A 213 -7.71 -7.05 7.47
CA TYR A 213 -7.88 -6.01 6.46
C TYR A 213 -6.52 -5.53 5.95
N GLN A 214 -6.23 -5.78 4.68
CA GLN A 214 -4.90 -5.69 4.10
C GLN A 214 -4.58 -4.34 3.45
N SER A 215 -5.56 -3.58 2.96
CA SER A 215 -5.31 -2.26 2.39
C SER A 215 -6.58 -1.40 2.34
N PHE A 216 -6.44 -0.09 2.53
CA PHE A 216 -7.54 0.89 2.46
C PHE A 216 -7.83 1.28 1.00
N ARG A 217 -8.25 0.29 0.19
CA ARG A 217 -8.49 0.49 -1.25
C ARG A 217 -9.90 1.00 -1.54
N ALA A 218 -9.98 1.90 -2.50
CA ALA A 218 -11.26 2.34 -3.05
C ALA A 218 -11.80 1.31 -4.04
N THR A 219 -13.11 1.13 -4.07
CA THR A 219 -13.77 0.36 -5.13
C THR A 219 -13.97 1.26 -6.35
N ALA A 220 -13.44 0.83 -7.49
CA ALA A 220 -13.59 1.56 -8.74
C ALA A 220 -15.07 1.82 -9.09
N GLY A 221 -15.37 3.03 -9.57
CA GLY A 221 -16.71 3.43 -9.98
C GLY A 221 -17.65 3.89 -8.86
N LEU A 222 -17.23 3.86 -7.59
CA LEU A 222 -18.04 4.39 -6.48
C LEU A 222 -17.74 5.87 -6.20
N THR A 223 -18.80 6.67 -6.09
CA THR A 223 -18.74 8.09 -5.71
C THR A 223 -19.74 8.37 -4.57
N PRO A 224 -19.34 9.07 -3.48
CA PRO A 224 -17.96 9.48 -3.16
C PRO A 224 -17.02 8.26 -3.01
N THR A 225 -15.70 8.49 -3.04
CA THR A 225 -14.68 7.45 -2.90
C THR A 225 -14.92 6.63 -1.64
N ARG A 226 -15.11 5.31 -1.79
CA ARG A 226 -15.42 4.38 -0.71
C ARG A 226 -15.07 2.94 -1.11
N SER A 227 -15.11 2.02 -0.14
CA SER A 227 -14.87 0.59 -0.35
C SER A 227 -16.14 -0.21 -0.15
N GLN A 228 -16.53 -1.03 -1.13
CA GLN A 228 -17.66 -1.96 -1.00
C GLN A 228 -17.34 -3.08 0.00
N GLU A 229 -16.09 -3.56 0.04
CA GLU A 229 -15.68 -4.63 0.97
C GLU A 229 -15.80 -4.21 2.45
N VAL A 230 -15.66 -2.91 2.74
CA VAL A 230 -15.90 -2.33 4.06
C VAL A 230 -17.37 -2.39 4.40
N ASP A 231 -18.26 -1.94 3.50
CA ASP A 231 -19.71 -2.00 3.70
C ASP A 231 -20.16 -3.44 3.96
N ASP A 232 -19.74 -4.39 3.12
CA ASP A 232 -20.09 -5.80 3.25
C ASP A 232 -19.58 -6.42 4.57
N SER A 233 -18.44 -5.95 5.09
CA SER A 233 -17.86 -6.42 6.35
C SER A 233 -18.58 -5.91 7.57
N PHE A 234 -18.88 -4.61 7.60
CA PHE A 234 -19.62 -4.05 8.73
C PHE A 234 -21.08 -4.49 8.73
N ASP A 235 -21.71 -4.67 7.57
CA ASP A 235 -23.07 -5.25 7.47
C ASP A 235 -23.11 -6.70 7.98
N TYR A 236 -22.08 -7.50 7.68
CA TYR A 236 -21.93 -8.84 8.25
C TYR A 236 -21.80 -8.79 9.77
N PHE A 237 -20.90 -7.98 10.31
CA PHE A 237 -20.67 -7.90 11.75
C PHE A 237 -21.88 -7.37 12.53
N GLN A 238 -22.62 -6.42 11.96
CA GLN A 238 -23.87 -5.93 12.53
C GLN A 238 -24.94 -7.03 12.58
N ARG A 239 -25.07 -7.82 11.50
CA ARG A 239 -26.01 -8.95 11.46
C ARG A 239 -25.65 -10.05 12.45
N GLU A 240 -24.36 -10.34 12.61
CA GLU A 240 -23.88 -11.31 13.61
C GLU A 240 -24.03 -10.80 15.05
N GLY A 241 -24.20 -9.48 15.22
CA GLY A 241 -24.41 -8.85 16.53
C GLY A 241 -23.17 -8.89 17.40
N ILE A 242 -22.00 -8.60 16.84
CA ILE A 242 -20.74 -8.55 17.59
C ILE A 242 -20.77 -7.42 18.64
N ASN A 243 -20.07 -7.63 19.75
CA ASN A 243 -19.89 -6.63 20.81
C ASN A 243 -18.41 -6.40 21.17
N GLU A 244 -17.50 -7.15 20.54
CA GLU A 244 -16.05 -6.89 20.55
C GLU A 244 -15.56 -6.99 19.10
N LEU A 245 -14.51 -6.23 18.76
CA LEU A 245 -13.92 -6.27 17.42
C LEU A 245 -12.39 -6.27 17.50
N ILE A 246 -11.81 -7.22 16.78
CA ILE A 246 -10.38 -7.31 16.47
C ILE A 246 -10.20 -6.90 15.01
N ILE A 247 -9.41 -5.86 14.76
CA ILE A 247 -9.01 -5.44 13.42
C ILE A 247 -7.53 -5.77 13.24
N ASP A 248 -7.23 -6.67 12.32
CA ASP A 248 -5.87 -7.08 12.02
C ASP A 248 -5.33 -6.32 10.81
N LEU A 249 -4.36 -5.44 11.10
CA LEU A 249 -3.70 -4.54 10.17
C LEU A 249 -2.21 -4.91 10.00
N ARG A 250 -1.80 -6.12 10.43
CA ARG A 250 -0.38 -6.49 10.53
C ARG A 250 0.38 -6.43 9.20
N TYR A 251 -0.31 -6.44 8.06
CA TYR A 251 0.30 -6.30 6.73
C TYR A 251 -0.32 -5.15 5.91
N ASN A 252 -0.83 -4.12 6.59
CA ASN A 252 -1.56 -3.03 5.96
C ASN A 252 -0.80 -1.69 5.99
N GLY A 253 -0.17 -1.35 4.86
CA GLY A 253 0.57 -0.11 4.65
C GLY A 253 -0.28 1.16 4.54
N GLY A 254 -1.60 1.04 4.59
CA GLY A 254 -2.56 2.13 4.54
C GLY A 254 -3.32 2.22 3.21
N GLY A 255 -3.50 3.45 2.71
CA GLY A 255 -4.26 3.74 1.50
C GLY A 255 -5.16 4.97 1.66
N SER A 256 -6.40 4.88 1.19
CA SER A 256 -7.33 6.00 1.09
C SER A 256 -7.80 6.56 2.44
N VAL A 257 -7.67 7.88 2.61
CA VAL A 257 -8.28 8.62 3.74
C VAL A 257 -9.80 8.52 3.72
N ALA A 258 -10.44 8.53 2.54
CA ALA A 258 -11.90 8.42 2.44
C ALA A 258 -12.40 7.04 2.92
N VAL A 259 -11.67 5.96 2.61
CA VAL A 259 -11.98 4.62 3.14
C VAL A 259 -11.71 4.55 4.66
N THR A 260 -10.71 5.29 5.15
CA THR A 260 -10.47 5.44 6.59
C THR A 260 -11.65 6.11 7.28
N GLU A 261 -12.17 7.22 6.74
CA GLU A 261 -13.37 7.89 7.24
C GLU A 261 -14.58 6.95 7.27
N GLN A 262 -14.77 6.16 6.21
CA GLN A 262 -15.84 5.17 6.14
C GLN A 262 -15.77 4.16 7.29
N ILE A 263 -14.58 3.59 7.54
CA ILE A 263 -14.35 2.65 8.65
C ILE A 263 -14.56 3.32 10.00
N LEU A 264 -13.97 4.51 10.20
CA LEU A 264 -14.08 5.30 11.43
C LEU A 264 -15.54 5.62 11.78
N ASN A 265 -16.36 5.92 10.78
CA ASN A 265 -17.79 6.18 10.96
C ASN A 265 -18.58 4.93 11.40
N TYR A 266 -18.15 3.72 11.02
CA TYR A 266 -18.73 2.49 11.57
C TYR A 266 -18.30 2.22 13.03
N LEU A 267 -17.07 2.58 13.39
CA LEU A 267 -16.46 2.21 14.67
C LEU A 267 -16.73 3.19 15.82
N VAL A 268 -16.85 4.48 15.51
CA VAL A 268 -16.99 5.52 16.53
C VAL A 268 -18.23 5.29 17.42
N PRO A 269 -18.18 5.58 18.73
CA PRO A 269 -19.38 5.55 19.57
C PRO A 269 -20.44 6.56 19.11
N ALA A 270 -21.72 6.25 19.32
CA ALA A 270 -22.82 7.13 18.91
C ALA A 270 -22.71 8.55 19.52
N ALA A 271 -22.22 8.66 20.77
CA ALA A 271 -22.00 9.93 21.46
C ALA A 271 -20.91 10.82 20.85
N ALA A 272 -20.06 10.26 19.97
CA ALA A 272 -19.02 11.01 19.27
C ALA A 272 -19.41 11.39 17.83
N SER A 273 -20.62 11.03 17.37
CA SER A 273 -21.15 11.55 16.11
C SER A 273 -21.23 13.08 16.15
N GLY A 274 -20.78 13.73 15.07
CA GLY A 274 -20.69 15.19 14.97
C GLY A 274 -19.45 15.80 15.64
N ARG A 275 -18.62 15.02 16.35
CA ARG A 275 -17.36 15.50 16.94
C ARG A 275 -16.22 15.42 15.91
N PRO A 276 -15.12 16.20 16.09
CA PRO A 276 -13.97 16.17 15.20
C PRO A 276 -13.34 14.78 15.07
N MET A 277 -13.25 14.26 13.85
CA MET A 277 -12.50 13.06 13.53
C MET A 277 -11.01 13.38 13.43
N TYR A 278 -10.67 14.27 12.51
CA TYR A 278 -9.32 14.77 12.31
C TYR A 278 -9.35 16.20 11.76
N THR A 279 -8.20 16.86 11.82
CA THR A 279 -7.93 18.09 11.08
C THR A 279 -6.73 17.88 10.17
N ASN A 280 -6.91 18.13 8.88
CA ASN A 280 -5.82 18.15 7.90
C ASN A 280 -5.24 19.56 7.81
N SER A 281 -3.92 19.64 7.91
CA SER A 281 -3.15 20.88 7.75
C SER A 281 -2.16 20.74 6.60
N HIS A 282 -2.21 21.67 5.67
CA HIS A 282 -1.30 21.78 4.53
C HIS A 282 -0.24 22.87 4.81
N ASN A 283 0.65 23.08 3.85
CA ASN A 283 1.65 24.13 3.90
C ASN A 283 1.01 25.55 3.88
N GLY A 284 1.85 26.57 4.10
CA GLY A 284 1.42 27.98 4.15
C GLY A 284 0.75 28.51 2.87
N ASN A 285 1.06 27.94 1.70
CA ASN A 285 0.46 28.31 0.42
C ASN A 285 -0.92 27.67 0.19
N LYS A 286 -1.30 26.69 1.03
CA LYS A 286 -2.52 25.87 0.88
C LYS A 286 -3.40 25.87 2.14
N THR A 287 -3.30 26.90 2.98
CA THR A 287 -4.08 26.99 4.22
C THR A 287 -5.59 26.98 3.98
N GLU A 288 -6.05 27.42 2.81
CA GLU A 288 -7.45 27.35 2.36
C GLU A 288 -7.95 25.90 2.17
N ARG A 289 -7.04 24.92 2.13
CA ARG A 289 -7.35 23.47 2.06
C ARG A 289 -7.41 22.82 3.43
N ASN A 290 -7.11 23.54 4.51
CA ASN A 290 -7.19 22.99 5.84
C ASN A 290 -8.65 22.73 6.21
N VAL A 291 -8.94 21.52 6.67
CA VAL A 291 -10.31 21.08 6.96
C VAL A 291 -10.33 20.23 8.22
N THR A 292 -11.30 20.51 9.08
CA THR A 292 -11.71 19.59 10.13
C THR A 292 -12.85 18.74 9.61
N VAL A 293 -12.64 17.42 9.60
CA VAL A 293 -13.66 16.45 9.25
C VAL A 293 -14.28 15.94 10.55
N ASN A 294 -15.61 15.88 10.61
CA ASN A 294 -16.34 15.37 11.76
C ASN A 294 -16.85 13.95 11.51
N PHE A 295 -16.98 13.17 12.58
CA PHE A 295 -17.63 11.87 12.51
C PHE A 295 -19.09 11.98 12.10
N THR A 296 -19.56 11.03 11.30
CA THR A 296 -20.97 10.78 11.00
C THR A 296 -21.23 9.30 11.28
N LYS A 297 -21.73 8.97 12.47
CA LYS A 297 -21.93 7.56 12.89
C LYS A 297 -22.73 6.79 11.84
N ARG A 298 -22.20 5.64 11.43
CA ARG A 298 -22.83 4.69 10.51
C ARG A 298 -23.06 3.35 11.22
N GLY A 299 -24.14 2.69 10.84
CA GLY A 299 -24.53 1.39 11.42
C GLY A 299 -24.88 1.48 12.91
N ASN A 300 -25.10 0.33 13.52
CA ASN A 300 -25.53 0.18 14.91
C ASN A 300 -24.53 -0.58 15.79
N LEU A 301 -23.32 -0.87 15.30
CA LEU A 301 -22.27 -1.41 16.17
C LEU A 301 -22.01 -0.45 17.32
N ALA A 302 -22.10 -1.00 18.53
CA ALA A 302 -21.81 -0.34 19.79
C ALA A 302 -20.70 -1.14 20.47
N LEU A 303 -19.47 -0.63 20.35
CA LEU A 303 -18.26 -1.26 20.86
C LEU A 303 -17.69 -0.38 21.98
N ASP A 304 -17.34 -0.99 23.11
CA ASP A 304 -16.67 -0.27 24.21
C ASP A 304 -15.17 -0.05 23.91
N ARG A 305 -14.60 -0.90 23.05
CA ARG A 305 -13.21 -0.88 22.63
C ARG A 305 -13.01 -1.49 21.25
N VAL A 306 -11.86 -1.21 20.64
CA VAL A 306 -11.34 -1.94 19.48
C VAL A 306 -9.94 -2.45 19.78
N ILE A 307 -9.69 -3.71 19.45
CA ILE A 307 -8.34 -4.29 19.54
C ILE A 307 -7.75 -4.30 18.14
N PHE A 308 -6.55 -3.74 17.99
CA PHE A 308 -5.80 -3.79 16.74
C PHE A 308 -4.68 -4.81 16.85
N ILE A 309 -4.54 -5.65 15.83
CA ILE A 309 -3.32 -6.41 15.62
C ILE A 309 -2.45 -5.62 14.65
N THR A 310 -1.24 -5.26 15.08
CA THR A 310 -0.34 -4.36 14.35
C THR A 310 1.04 -4.98 14.16
N SER A 311 1.77 -4.43 13.18
CA SER A 311 3.20 -4.65 13.00
C SER A 311 3.85 -3.36 12.48
N ARG A 312 5.17 -3.38 12.20
CA ARG A 312 5.79 -2.25 11.50
C ARG A 312 5.25 -2.07 10.08
N GLY A 313 4.62 -3.08 9.49
CA GLY A 313 3.89 -2.94 8.23
C GLY A 313 2.58 -2.14 8.35
N SER A 314 2.08 -1.89 9.57
CA SER A 314 0.88 -1.09 9.81
C SER A 314 1.22 0.41 9.69
N ALA A 315 0.81 1.08 8.62
CA ALA A 315 1.20 2.47 8.35
C ALA A 315 0.04 3.35 7.89
N SER A 316 0.21 4.68 7.97
CA SER A 316 -0.63 5.67 7.29
C SER A 316 -2.11 5.56 7.70
N ALA A 317 -3.02 5.29 6.78
CA ALA A 317 -4.45 5.05 7.04
C ALA A 317 -4.70 4.03 8.18
N SER A 318 -3.88 2.98 8.31
CA SER A 318 -3.95 2.04 9.45
C SER A 318 -3.74 2.76 10.78
N GLU A 319 -2.74 3.64 10.84
CA GLU A 319 -2.41 4.44 12.01
C GLU A 319 -3.41 5.56 12.24
N LEU A 320 -4.00 6.11 11.18
CA LEU A 320 -5.04 7.13 11.26
C LEU A 320 -6.31 6.59 11.91
N VAL A 321 -6.74 5.36 11.60
CA VAL A 321 -7.88 4.72 12.29
C VAL A 321 -7.60 4.64 13.79
N ILE A 322 -6.40 4.19 14.18
CA ILE A 322 -5.97 4.10 15.58
C ILE A 322 -5.95 5.49 16.23
N ASN A 323 -5.33 6.46 15.58
CA ASN A 323 -5.16 7.83 16.07
C ASN A 323 -6.50 8.55 16.28
N CYS A 324 -7.43 8.41 15.34
CA CYS A 324 -8.73 9.07 15.38
C CYS A 324 -9.70 8.45 16.39
N LEU A 325 -9.60 7.15 16.69
CA LEU A 325 -10.45 6.50 17.70
C LEU A 325 -9.97 6.75 19.13
N THR A 326 -8.66 6.92 19.34
CA THR A 326 -8.04 7.04 20.67
C THR A 326 -8.69 8.10 21.57
N PRO A 327 -9.09 9.30 21.09
CA PRO A 327 -9.76 10.30 21.94
C PRO A 327 -11.20 9.93 22.36
N TYR A 328 -11.80 8.91 21.73
CA TYR A 328 -13.23 8.64 21.81
C TYR A 328 -13.58 7.28 22.39
N MET A 329 -12.65 6.33 22.38
CA MET A 329 -12.86 5.00 22.92
C MET A 329 -11.55 4.32 23.30
N ASN A 330 -11.66 3.22 24.03
CA ASN A 330 -10.50 2.40 24.38
C ASN A 330 -9.97 1.69 23.13
N VAL A 331 -8.67 1.84 22.89
CA VAL A 331 -7.96 1.18 21.80
C VAL A 331 -6.81 0.38 22.40
N PHE A 332 -6.63 -0.87 21.95
CA PHE A 332 -5.58 -1.76 22.47
C PHE A 332 -4.81 -2.44 21.32
N LEU A 333 -3.50 -2.25 21.29
CA LEU A 333 -2.62 -2.74 20.22
C LEU A 333 -1.86 -3.99 20.66
N ILE A 334 -1.94 -5.05 19.86
CA ILE A 334 -1.24 -6.32 20.04
C ILE A 334 -0.33 -6.55 18.84
N GLY A 335 0.92 -6.96 19.08
CA GLY A 335 1.84 -7.33 18.00
C GLY A 335 3.17 -6.60 18.09
N ASP A 336 3.46 -5.73 17.13
CA ASP A 336 4.63 -4.83 17.15
C ASP A 336 4.18 -3.37 17.01
N ASN A 337 5.10 -2.44 17.27
CA ASN A 337 4.87 -1.02 17.01
C ASN A 337 4.47 -0.79 15.53
N THR A 338 3.65 0.22 15.27
CA THR A 338 3.29 0.62 13.90
C THR A 338 4.46 1.35 13.20
N TYR A 339 4.30 1.69 11.92
CA TYR A 339 5.36 2.23 11.07
C TYR A 339 5.80 3.66 11.40
N GLY A 340 4.86 4.54 11.72
CA GLY A 340 5.07 5.96 11.94
C GLY A 340 5.02 6.84 10.69
N LYS A 341 3.88 6.83 9.97
CA LYS A 341 3.58 7.77 8.88
C LYS A 341 2.37 8.66 9.26
N PRO A 342 2.57 9.80 9.94
CA PRO A 342 1.49 10.69 10.37
C PRO A 342 1.09 11.74 9.31
N VAL A 343 1.48 11.51 8.07
CA VAL A 343 1.33 12.46 6.95
C VAL A 343 0.64 11.77 5.78
N GLY A 344 -0.01 12.56 4.93
CA GLY A 344 -0.67 12.08 3.73
C GLY A 344 -0.19 12.78 2.47
N SER A 345 -0.50 12.13 1.35
CA SER A 345 -0.13 12.54 0.01
C SER A 345 -1.34 12.42 -0.92
N PHE A 346 -1.28 13.12 -2.06
CA PHE A 346 -2.18 12.87 -3.19
C PHE A 346 -1.45 13.20 -4.51
N PRO A 347 -1.85 12.57 -5.62
CA PRO A 347 -1.24 12.80 -6.94
C PRO A 347 -1.45 14.25 -7.42
N LEU A 348 -0.40 14.87 -7.97
CA LEU A 348 -0.41 16.27 -8.39
C LEU A 348 -0.40 16.52 -9.90
N SER A 349 -0.25 15.49 -10.75
CA SER A 349 -0.16 15.67 -12.21
C SER A 349 -1.36 16.44 -12.78
N SER A 350 -2.55 16.26 -12.19
CA SER A 350 -3.78 16.95 -12.61
C SER A 350 -3.76 18.47 -12.40
N PHE A 351 -2.87 18.97 -11.53
CA PHE A 351 -2.68 20.41 -11.30
C PHE A 351 -1.56 21.01 -12.17
N ASN A 352 -0.81 20.19 -12.91
CA ASN A 352 0.32 20.64 -13.72
C ASN A 352 0.28 20.02 -15.13
N ARG A 353 -0.01 20.85 -16.13
CA ARG A 353 -0.15 20.42 -17.53
C ARG A 353 1.10 19.71 -18.06
N THR A 354 2.30 20.17 -17.71
CA THR A 354 3.55 19.56 -18.17
C THR A 354 3.69 18.15 -17.62
N LEU A 355 3.41 17.94 -16.33
CA LEU A 355 3.42 16.61 -15.73
C LEU A 355 2.40 15.69 -16.38
N SER A 356 1.14 16.14 -16.50
CA SER A 356 0.08 15.35 -17.13
C SER A 356 0.34 15.01 -18.59
N ALA A 357 0.98 15.90 -19.36
CA ALA A 357 1.25 15.68 -20.78
C ALA A 357 2.42 14.71 -21.03
N ASN A 358 3.28 14.50 -20.02
CA ASN A 358 4.47 13.66 -20.10
C ASN A 358 4.36 12.39 -19.24
N ASP A 359 3.13 12.02 -18.82
CA ASP A 359 2.82 10.84 -17.99
C ASP A 359 3.64 10.73 -16.69
N VAL A 360 3.98 11.87 -16.08
CA VAL A 360 4.65 11.92 -14.78
C VAL A 360 3.64 12.25 -13.70
N GLU A 361 3.48 11.33 -12.75
CA GLU A 361 2.72 11.53 -11.54
C GLU A 361 3.67 11.71 -10.36
N ILE A 362 3.61 12.88 -9.71
CA ILE A 362 4.32 13.12 -8.46
C ILE A 362 3.32 12.99 -7.31
N VAL A 363 3.68 12.20 -6.31
CA VAL A 363 2.88 11.94 -5.11
C VAL A 363 3.68 12.39 -3.90
N PRO A 364 3.78 13.70 -3.62
CA PRO A 364 4.54 14.19 -2.48
C PRO A 364 3.70 14.19 -1.21
N ILE A 365 4.35 14.28 -0.05
CA ILE A 365 3.67 14.58 1.20
C ILE A 365 3.07 15.99 1.11
N THR A 366 1.75 16.12 1.25
CA THR A 366 1.02 17.39 1.05
C THR A 366 0.32 17.89 2.32
N PHE A 367 0.09 17.03 3.30
CA PHE A 367 -0.56 17.41 4.56
C PHE A 367 -0.13 16.55 5.74
N ALA A 368 -0.27 17.12 6.94
CA ALA A 368 -0.29 16.39 8.20
C ALA A 368 -1.74 16.22 8.68
N ILE A 369 -2.02 15.11 9.35
CA ILE A 369 -3.36 14.76 9.81
C ILE A 369 -3.39 14.56 11.34
N ALA A 370 -4.10 15.43 12.04
CA ALA A 370 -4.17 15.45 13.49
C ALA A 370 -5.52 14.92 14.00
N ASN A 371 -5.53 14.08 15.03
CA ASN A 371 -6.78 13.70 15.69
C ASN A 371 -7.41 14.87 16.48
N ALA A 372 -8.52 14.61 17.17
CA ALA A 372 -9.22 15.61 17.98
C ALA A 372 -8.38 16.26 19.10
N ASN A 373 -7.29 15.62 19.53
CA ASN A 373 -6.36 16.16 20.52
C ASN A 373 -5.15 16.87 19.90
N GLY A 374 -5.11 17.02 18.57
CA GLY A 374 -4.00 17.63 17.85
C GLY A 374 -2.79 16.71 17.64
N GLN A 375 -2.92 15.40 17.88
CA GLN A 375 -1.81 14.46 17.74
C GLN A 375 -1.54 14.12 16.27
N ALA A 376 -0.39 14.57 15.74
CA ALA A 376 0.07 14.35 14.37
C ALA A 376 1.58 14.06 14.25
N ASN A 377 2.28 13.79 15.36
CA ASN A 377 3.74 13.67 15.39
C ASN A 377 4.23 12.26 15.76
N TYR A 378 3.46 11.22 15.42
CA TYR A 378 3.80 9.82 15.72
C TYR A 378 4.77 9.21 14.69
N PHE A 379 5.88 9.91 14.38
CA PHE A 379 6.87 9.45 13.39
C PHE A 379 7.62 8.17 13.81
N ASP A 380 7.60 7.83 15.10
CA ASP A 380 8.12 6.55 15.65
C ASP A 380 7.08 5.41 15.66
N GLY A 381 5.86 5.70 15.18
CA GLY A 381 4.72 4.80 15.26
C GLY A 381 4.06 4.75 16.64
N PHE A 382 2.89 4.11 16.70
CA PHE A 382 2.20 3.79 17.93
C PHE A 382 2.85 2.56 18.58
N PRO A 383 3.19 2.62 19.88
CA PRO A 383 3.70 1.47 20.59
C PRO A 383 2.60 0.43 20.80
N ALA A 384 2.92 -0.85 20.61
CA ALA A 384 2.01 -1.92 21.00
C ALA A 384 1.81 -1.93 22.52
N ASN A 385 0.56 -2.07 22.98
CA ASN A 385 0.27 -2.27 24.40
C ASN A 385 0.77 -3.65 24.87
N MET A 386 0.72 -4.65 23.98
CA MET A 386 1.30 -5.96 24.22
C MET A 386 2.10 -6.42 23.00
N ARG A 387 3.37 -6.73 23.23
CA ARG A 387 4.24 -7.28 22.19
C ARG A 387 4.01 -8.77 22.02
N VAL A 388 3.71 -9.20 20.80
CA VAL A 388 3.47 -10.61 20.45
C VAL A 388 4.04 -10.88 19.06
N GLY A 389 4.86 -11.92 18.96
CA GLY A 389 5.45 -12.36 17.69
C GLY A 389 4.38 -12.82 16.71
N ASP A 390 4.61 -12.61 15.41
CA ASP A 390 3.75 -13.20 14.39
C ASP A 390 3.86 -14.73 14.40
N ASN A 391 2.93 -15.41 13.76
CA ASN A 391 2.98 -16.84 13.53
C ASN A 391 2.42 -17.16 12.14
N PRO A 392 3.20 -16.93 11.07
CA PRO A 392 2.73 -17.14 9.71
C PRO A 392 2.56 -18.60 9.32
N ALA A 393 2.96 -19.54 10.19
CA ALA A 393 2.68 -20.98 10.06
C ALA A 393 1.22 -21.35 10.36
N ARG A 394 0.41 -20.42 10.87
CA ARG A 394 -1.00 -20.62 11.20
C ARG A 394 -1.88 -19.76 10.30
N ASP A 395 -2.91 -20.38 9.71
CA ASP A 395 -3.86 -19.70 8.84
C ASP A 395 -4.70 -18.69 9.63
N TRP A 396 -5.34 -17.78 8.90
CA TRP A 396 -6.38 -16.94 9.47
C TRP A 396 -7.47 -17.83 10.07
N GLY A 397 -8.01 -17.44 11.22
CA GLY A 397 -9.04 -18.25 11.86
C GLY A 397 -8.52 -19.08 13.03
N ASP A 398 -7.28 -19.57 12.96
CA ASP A 398 -6.72 -20.51 13.93
C ASP A 398 -6.54 -19.83 15.29
N PRO A 399 -7.24 -20.25 16.36
CA PRO A 399 -7.12 -19.65 17.69
C PRO A 399 -5.73 -19.86 18.34
N LEU A 400 -4.85 -20.64 17.71
CA LEU A 400 -3.44 -20.81 18.10
C LEU A 400 -2.48 -19.88 17.31
N GLU A 401 -2.98 -19.11 16.34
CA GLU A 401 -2.22 -17.99 15.77
C GLU A 401 -1.96 -16.98 16.91
N ARG A 402 -0.70 -16.60 17.12
CA ARG A 402 -0.26 -16.00 18.39
C ARG A 402 -0.93 -14.66 18.68
N ARG A 403 -1.08 -13.81 17.66
CA ARG A 403 -1.64 -12.46 17.84
C ARG A 403 -3.16 -12.49 17.99
N LEU A 404 -3.85 -13.36 17.25
CA LEU A 404 -5.26 -13.64 17.46
C LEU A 404 -5.50 -14.25 18.85
N ALA A 405 -4.73 -15.27 19.24
CA ALA A 405 -4.80 -15.88 20.56
C ALA A 405 -4.65 -14.86 21.68
N ALA A 406 -3.68 -13.94 21.55
CA ALA A 406 -3.47 -12.86 22.52
C ALA A 406 -4.66 -11.88 22.58
N ALA A 407 -5.26 -11.55 21.43
CA ALA A 407 -6.45 -10.71 21.39
C ALA A 407 -7.65 -11.39 22.08
N LEU A 408 -7.89 -12.68 21.80
CA LEU A 408 -8.96 -13.45 22.45
C LEU A 408 -8.71 -13.60 23.95
N ASP A 409 -7.46 -13.81 24.38
CA ASP A 409 -7.06 -13.89 25.79
C ASP A 409 -7.32 -12.55 26.52
N TYR A 410 -6.94 -11.43 25.91
CA TYR A 410 -7.25 -10.09 26.44
C TYR A 410 -8.75 -9.83 26.51
N ILE A 411 -9.54 -10.34 25.56
CA ILE A 411 -11.00 -10.20 25.58
C ILE A 411 -11.62 -10.98 26.74
N ALA A 412 -11.13 -12.19 26.97
CA ALA A 412 -11.61 -13.09 28.02
C ALA A 412 -11.21 -12.61 29.42
N ASN A 413 -9.94 -12.22 29.59
CA ASN A 413 -9.30 -12.10 30.91
C ASN A 413 -8.87 -10.68 31.26
N GLY A 414 -8.90 -9.74 30.31
CA GLY A 414 -8.36 -8.38 30.49
C GLY A 414 -6.83 -8.32 30.54
N SER A 415 -6.15 -9.43 30.25
CA SER A 415 -4.69 -9.55 30.20
C SER A 415 -4.26 -10.55 29.13
N VAL A 416 -3.04 -10.42 28.62
CA VAL A 416 -2.40 -11.42 27.75
C VAL A 416 -1.44 -12.27 28.58
N SER A 417 -1.52 -13.59 28.45
CA SER A 417 -0.64 -14.51 29.16
C SER A 417 0.85 -14.27 28.87
N SER A 418 1.68 -14.44 29.90
CA SER A 418 3.14 -14.27 29.80
C SER A 418 3.77 -15.17 28.73
N ARG A 419 3.22 -16.38 28.52
CA ARG A 419 3.64 -17.31 27.47
C ARG A 419 3.50 -16.72 26.07
N LEU A 420 2.40 -16.01 25.79
CA LEU A 420 2.20 -15.34 24.51
C LEU A 420 3.07 -14.08 24.39
N ALA A 421 3.19 -13.31 25.48
CA ALA A 421 4.06 -12.13 25.50
C ALA A 421 5.54 -12.48 25.24
N SER A 422 6.00 -13.65 25.74
CA SER A 422 7.38 -14.11 25.53
C SER A 422 7.71 -14.55 24.11
N THR A 423 6.72 -14.64 23.20
CA THR A 423 6.98 -15.06 21.81
C THR A 423 7.40 -13.91 20.90
N TYR A 424 7.49 -12.68 21.41
CA TYR A 424 7.88 -11.55 20.57
C TYR A 424 9.28 -11.73 20.00
N TYR A 425 9.37 -11.53 18.69
CA TYR A 425 10.61 -11.39 17.95
C TYR A 425 10.44 -10.24 16.95
N LYS A 426 11.56 -9.61 16.60
CA LYS A 426 11.63 -8.63 15.51
C LYS A 426 12.14 -9.38 14.28
N PRO A 427 11.34 -9.49 13.19
CA PRO A 427 11.83 -10.03 11.93
C PRO A 427 13.08 -9.29 11.48
N VAL A 428 14.09 -10.03 11.02
CA VAL A 428 15.37 -9.51 10.52
C VAL A 428 15.17 -8.73 9.22
N TRP A 429 14.22 -9.18 8.39
CA TRP A 429 13.84 -8.55 7.14
C TRP A 429 12.36 -8.83 6.86
N GLU A 430 11.65 -7.84 6.35
CA GLU A 430 10.29 -7.97 5.83
C GLU A 430 10.24 -7.55 4.37
N MET A 431 9.29 -8.11 3.60
CA MET A 431 9.18 -7.81 2.17
C MET A 431 9.04 -6.29 1.90
N ILE A 432 8.32 -5.59 2.77
CA ILE A 432 8.12 -4.14 2.64
C ILE A 432 9.42 -3.32 2.74
N ASP A 433 10.48 -3.89 3.32
CA ASP A 433 11.79 -3.24 3.41
C ASP A 433 12.49 -3.18 2.04
N ALA A 434 12.03 -3.97 1.05
CA ALA A 434 12.53 -3.94 -0.32
C ALA A 434 11.71 -3.07 -1.27
N PHE A 435 10.57 -2.52 -0.82
CA PHE A 435 9.70 -1.70 -1.66
C PHE A 435 10.04 -0.22 -1.59
N GLU A 436 9.97 0.42 -2.75
CA GLU A 436 10.17 1.86 -2.91
C GLU A 436 8.96 2.49 -3.61
N GLY A 437 8.81 3.80 -3.45
CA GLY A 437 7.74 4.59 -4.06
C GLY A 437 6.34 3.97 -3.95
N LEU A 438 5.69 3.77 -5.10
CA LEU A 438 4.32 3.26 -5.18
C LEU A 438 4.15 1.88 -4.51
N GLU A 439 5.15 0.99 -4.63
CA GLU A 439 5.07 -0.36 -4.05
C GLU A 439 5.09 -0.33 -2.52
N LYS A 440 5.66 0.72 -1.91
CA LYS A 440 5.66 0.86 -0.45
C LYS A 440 4.29 1.31 0.08
N GLU A 441 3.50 2.02 -0.73
CA GLU A 441 2.15 2.48 -0.38
C GLU A 441 1.08 1.47 -0.77
N PHE A 442 1.23 0.84 -1.94
CA PHE A 442 0.37 -0.20 -2.45
C PHE A 442 1.21 -1.40 -2.93
N PRO A 443 1.71 -2.21 -1.99
CA PRO A 443 2.46 -3.41 -2.32
C PRO A 443 1.78 -4.31 -3.36
N MET A 444 2.58 -4.70 -4.35
CA MET A 444 2.21 -5.65 -5.40
C MET A 444 2.92 -6.98 -5.08
N TYR A 445 2.13 -8.04 -4.96
CA TYR A 445 2.54 -9.33 -4.40
C TYR A 445 2.31 -10.47 -5.40
#